data_AF-A0A2J6GY51-F1
#
_entry.id   AF-A0A2J6GY51-F1
#
_cell.length_a   1.000
_cell.length_b   1.000
_cell.length_c   1.000
_cell.angle_alpha   90.00
_cell.angle_beta   90.00
_cell.angle_gamma   90.00
#
_symmetry.space_group_name_H-M   'P 1'
#
loop_
_entity.id
_entity.type
_entity.pdbx_description
1 polymer ?
#
loop_
_entity_poly.entity_id
_entity_poly.type
_entity_poly.pdbx_seq_one_letter_code
_entity_poly.pdbx_strand_id
1 'polypeptide(L)'
;MNRDVPEQIDEELQWIGSSLGLFNLRDKDKSCYRIFITLLKNAKDQKILSSDELAYITGLSRGTVVHHLNKMLSSNIIRLVDNGYVLRGKNLIELIELLKNDSIKLFDDLKKVAEKVDKKM
;
A
#
# COMPACT_ATOMS: atom_id res chain seq x y z
N MET A 1 19.13 5.84 -29.37
CA MET A 1 17.82 5.92 -28.68
C MET A 1 17.87 4.95 -27.51
N ASN A 2 18.12 5.44 -26.30
CA ASN A 2 17.95 4.72 -25.04
C ASN A 2 17.63 5.79 -24.01
N ARG A 3 16.34 6.07 -23.88
CA ARG A 3 15.77 6.93 -22.85
C ARG A 3 14.92 6.00 -21.97
N ASP A 4 15.27 5.93 -20.70
CA ASP A 4 14.31 6.01 -19.59
C ASP A 4 13.50 4.76 -19.15
N VAL A 5 14.03 3.53 -19.28
CA VAL A 5 13.37 2.34 -18.68
C VAL A 5 13.15 2.45 -17.16
N PRO A 6 14.11 2.93 -16.34
CA PRO A 6 13.90 3.10 -14.89
C PRO A 6 12.87 4.19 -14.55
N GLU A 7 12.82 5.26 -15.34
CA GLU A 7 11.86 6.36 -15.15
C GLU A 7 10.44 5.89 -15.40
N GLN A 8 10.24 5.07 -16.45
CA GLN A 8 8.94 4.47 -16.76
C GLN A 8 8.41 3.58 -15.61
N ILE A 9 9.26 2.76 -15.00
CA ILE A 9 8.85 1.91 -13.86
C ILE A 9 8.43 2.76 -12.66
N ASP A 10 9.19 3.82 -12.36
CA ASP A 10 8.85 4.74 -11.27
C ASP A 10 7.54 5.50 -11.52
N GLU A 11 7.25 5.85 -12.78
CA GLU A 11 5.98 6.46 -13.18
C GLU A 11 4.81 5.48 -13.02
N GLU A 12 4.96 4.23 -13.47
CA GLU A 12 3.95 3.18 -13.33
C GLU A 12 3.64 2.89 -11.85
N LEU A 13 4.68 2.79 -11.00
CA LEU A 13 4.52 2.58 -9.57
C LEU A 13 3.86 3.76 -8.87
N GLN A 14 4.20 4.98 -9.26
CA GLN A 14 3.53 6.19 -8.76
C GLN A 14 2.07 6.25 -9.20
N TRP A 15 1.76 5.87 -10.44
CA TRP A 15 0.40 5.80 -10.94
C TRP A 15 -0.43 4.79 -10.14
N ILE A 16 0.08 3.57 -9.94
CA ILE A 16 -0.59 2.54 -9.13
C ILE A 16 -0.80 3.04 -7.70
N GLY A 17 0.25 3.57 -7.06
CA GLY A 17 0.15 4.06 -5.69
C GLY A 17 -0.84 5.21 -5.54
N SER A 18 -0.90 6.12 -6.51
CA SER A 18 -1.88 7.22 -6.52
C SER A 18 -3.30 6.72 -6.71
N SER A 19 -3.52 5.75 -7.61
CA SER A 19 -4.82 5.09 -7.82
C SER A 19 -5.32 4.35 -6.57
N LEU A 20 -4.40 3.83 -5.73
CA LEU A 20 -4.72 3.22 -4.44
C LEU A 20 -4.90 4.25 -3.31
N GLY A 21 -4.78 5.55 -3.59
CA GLY A 21 -4.86 6.62 -2.58
C GLY A 21 -3.66 6.72 -1.64
N LEU A 22 -2.55 6.02 -1.94
CA LEU A 22 -1.34 6.03 -1.12
C LEU A 22 -0.60 7.36 -1.19
N PHE A 23 -0.50 7.93 -2.39
CA PHE A 23 0.25 9.16 -2.66
C PHE A 23 -0.69 10.19 -3.27
N ASN A 24 -0.50 11.44 -2.88
CA ASN A 24 -1.06 12.57 -3.62
C ASN A 24 0.04 13.11 -4.54
N LEU A 25 -0.33 13.81 -5.62
CA LEU A 25 0.59 14.56 -6.51
C LEU A 25 1.52 15.56 -5.77
N ARG A 26 1.32 15.76 -4.46
CA ARG A 26 2.09 16.64 -3.56
C ARG A 26 2.96 15.90 -2.54
N ASP A 27 3.28 14.61 -2.70
CA ASP A 27 4.32 13.95 -1.87
C ASP A 27 5.71 14.47 -2.27
N LYS A 28 5.99 15.72 -1.87
CA LYS A 28 7.17 16.50 -2.26
C LYS A 28 8.48 15.78 -1.89
N ASP A 29 8.45 14.95 -0.85
CA ASP A 29 9.60 14.19 -0.34
C ASP A 29 9.54 12.70 -0.70
N LYS A 30 8.51 12.26 -1.44
CA LYS A 30 8.27 10.85 -1.81
C LYS A 30 8.39 9.90 -0.61
N SER A 31 8.01 10.34 0.60
CA SER A 31 8.31 9.64 1.85
C SER A 31 7.49 8.36 1.97
N CYS A 32 6.19 8.45 1.66
CA CYS A 32 5.30 7.30 1.62
C CYS A 32 5.73 6.34 0.49
N TYR A 33 6.12 6.90 -0.67
CA TYR A 33 6.61 6.11 -1.81
C TYR A 33 7.86 5.30 -1.47
N ARG A 34 8.86 5.92 -0.83
CA ARG A 34 10.10 5.24 -0.40
C ARG A 34 9.82 4.04 0.51
N ILE A 35 8.89 4.20 1.47
CA ILE A 35 8.50 3.11 2.37
C ILE A 35 7.79 1.99 1.58
N PHE A 36 6.85 2.35 0.71
CA PHE A 36 6.14 1.39 -0.13
C PHE A 36 7.09 0.56 -1.01
N ILE A 37 8.01 1.22 -1.71
CA ILE A 37 8.99 0.55 -2.56
C ILE A 37 9.93 -0.34 -1.74
N THR A 38 10.31 0.10 -0.53
CA THR A 38 11.13 -0.71 0.38
C THR A 38 10.40 -2.01 0.75
N LEU A 39 9.13 -1.92 1.15
CA LEU A 39 8.31 -3.08 1.46
C LEU A 39 8.08 -3.97 0.23
N LEU A 40 7.81 -3.38 -0.93
CA LEU A 40 7.61 -4.11 -2.19
C LEU A 40 8.86 -4.89 -2.61
N LYS A 41 10.05 -4.29 -2.52
CA LYS A 41 11.32 -4.95 -2.81
C LYS A 41 11.60 -6.13 -1.87
N ASN A 42 11.06 -6.10 -0.66
CA ASN A 42 11.20 -7.14 0.36
C ASN A 42 10.00 -8.10 0.42
N ALA A 43 8.99 -7.92 -0.45
CA ALA A 43 7.75 -8.68 -0.39
C ALA A 43 7.90 -10.14 -0.81
N LYS A 44 8.82 -10.43 -1.76
CA LYS A 44 9.05 -11.80 -2.26
C LYS A 44 9.42 -12.77 -1.13
N ASP A 45 10.27 -12.31 -0.23
CA ASP A 45 10.74 -13.09 0.92
C ASP A 45 9.83 -12.92 2.15
N GLN A 46 8.72 -12.19 2.01
CA GLN A 46 7.80 -11.82 3.10
C GLN A 46 8.55 -11.27 4.33
N LYS A 47 9.62 -10.51 4.09
CA LYS A 47 10.45 -9.99 5.17
C LYS A 47 9.65 -9.01 6.01
N ILE A 48 9.64 -9.26 7.31
CA ILE A 48 9.02 -8.41 8.32
C ILE A 48 10.01 -7.29 8.63
N LEU A 49 9.58 -6.03 8.52
CA LEU A 49 10.40 -4.85 8.81
C LEU A 49 9.75 -4.00 9.91
N SER A 50 10.50 -3.68 10.94
CA SER A 50 10.08 -2.75 12.00
C SER A 50 10.07 -1.29 11.51
N SER A 51 9.41 -0.40 12.27
CA SER A 51 9.45 1.04 11.98
C SER A 51 10.86 1.64 12.04
N ASP A 52 11.71 1.08 12.90
CA ASP A 52 13.10 1.53 13.08
C ASP A 52 14.00 1.08 11.91
N GLU A 53 13.83 -0.16 11.45
CA GLU A 53 14.51 -0.63 10.22
C GLU A 53 14.08 0.16 8.99
N LEU A 54 12.78 0.42 8.84
CA LEU A 54 12.26 1.23 7.74
C LEU A 54 12.78 2.67 7.79
N ALA A 55 12.86 3.27 8.99
CA ALA A 55 13.44 4.60 9.17
C ALA A 55 14.91 4.63 8.73
N TYR A 56 15.69 3.63 9.15
CA TYR A 56 17.08 3.47 8.76
C TYR A 56 17.24 3.29 7.24
N ILE A 57 16.50 2.38 6.61
CA ILE A 57 16.60 2.07 5.18
C ILE A 57 16.19 3.26 4.31
N THR A 58 15.14 3.98 4.71
CA THR A 58 14.57 5.08 3.90
C THR A 58 15.18 6.45 4.20
N GLY A 59 16.00 6.56 5.24
CA GLY A 59 16.56 7.83 5.73
C GLY A 59 15.49 8.78 6.29
N LEU A 60 14.35 8.24 6.73
CA LEU A 60 13.23 9.01 7.29
C LEU A 60 13.27 9.00 8.81
N SER A 61 12.63 9.98 9.43
CA SER A 61 12.38 9.91 10.87
C SER A 61 11.42 8.75 11.18
N ARG A 62 11.60 8.09 12.33
CA ARG A 62 10.69 7.05 12.82
C ARG A 62 9.24 7.55 12.87
N GLY A 63 9.02 8.80 13.28
CA GLY A 63 7.69 9.42 13.32
C GLY A 63 7.04 9.50 11.93
N THR A 64 7.80 9.93 10.92
CA THR A 64 7.35 9.97 9.51
C THR A 64 7.01 8.57 9.00
N VAL A 65 7.84 7.57 9.33
CA VAL A 65 7.60 6.17 8.95
C VAL A 65 6.30 5.65 9.57
N VAL A 66 6.14 5.79 10.88
CA VAL A 66 4.92 5.34 11.59
C VAL A 66 3.67 6.02 11.03
N HIS A 67 3.74 7.32 10.72
CA HIS A 67 2.64 8.04 10.08
C HIS A 67 2.20 7.39 8.76
N HIS A 68 3.14 7.07 7.87
CA HIS A 68 2.83 6.43 6.58
C HIS A 68 2.41 4.96 6.73
N LEU A 69 3.00 4.22 7.67
CA LEU A 69 2.60 2.84 7.95
C LEU A 69 1.15 2.76 8.44
N ASN A 70 0.72 3.68 9.30
CA ASN A 70 -0.68 3.76 9.73
C ASN A 70 -1.62 3.99 8.55
N LYS A 71 -1.25 4.87 7.61
CA LYS A 71 -2.01 5.07 6.37
C LYS A 71 -2.09 3.77 5.56
N MET A 72 -0.97 3.10 5.33
CA MET A 72 -0.92 1.84 4.55
C MET A 72 -1.65 0.67 5.23
N LEU A 73 -1.65 0.60 6.56
CA LEU A 73 -2.43 -0.36 7.34
C LEU A 73 -3.93 -0.11 7.13
N SER A 74 -4.36 1.16 7.24
CA SER A 74 -5.77 1.53 7.08
C SER A 74 -6.31 1.26 5.67
N SER A 75 -5.44 1.28 4.66
CA SER A 75 -5.78 0.95 3.27
C SER A 75 -5.58 -0.54 2.94
N ASN A 76 -5.30 -1.39 3.94
CA ASN A 76 -5.11 -2.83 3.81
C ASN A 76 -4.00 -3.26 2.82
N ILE A 77 -3.00 -2.40 2.63
CA ILE A 77 -1.86 -2.61 1.72
C ILE A 77 -0.71 -3.33 2.41
N ILE A 78 -0.59 -3.13 3.71
CA ILE A 78 0.36 -3.83 4.57
C ILE A 78 -0.40 -4.48 5.73
N ARG A 79 0.27 -5.40 6.42
CA ARG A 79 -0.23 -6.01 7.66
C ARG A 79 0.86 -6.00 8.73
N LEU A 80 0.43 -6.00 9.98
CA LEU A 80 1.30 -6.16 11.15
C LEU A 80 1.50 -7.66 11.42
N VAL A 81 2.75 -8.12 11.49
CA VAL A 81 3.14 -9.50 11.81
C VAL A 81 4.34 -9.44 12.74
N ASP A 82 4.30 -10.15 13.87
CA ASP A 82 5.39 -10.21 14.86
C ASP A 82 6.00 -8.83 15.21
N ASN A 83 5.12 -7.84 15.43
CA ASN A 83 5.46 -6.43 15.72
C ASN A 83 6.20 -5.67 14.59
N GLY A 84 6.28 -6.23 13.39
CA GLY A 84 6.76 -5.54 12.20
C GLY A 84 5.72 -5.52 11.08
N TYR A 85 6.13 -4.93 9.96
CA TYR A 85 5.25 -4.64 8.84
C TYR A 85 5.71 -5.41 7.62
N VAL A 86 4.75 -5.97 6.88
CA VAL A 86 4.98 -6.68 5.63
C VAL A 86 3.93 -6.29 4.60
N LEU A 87 4.30 -6.28 3.32
CA LEU A 87 3.35 -6.09 2.23
C LEU A 87 2.29 -7.19 2.25
N ARG A 88 1.04 -6.83 1.99
CA ARG A 88 -0.04 -7.79 1.81
C ARG A 88 0.05 -8.40 0.41
N GLY A 89 0.79 -9.50 0.30
CA GLY A 89 1.10 -10.21 -0.95
C GLY A 89 2.62 -10.27 -1.20
N LYS A 90 3.06 -11.17 -2.08
CA LYS A 90 4.48 -11.39 -2.38
C LYS A 90 5.01 -10.50 -3.50
N ASN A 91 4.12 -9.86 -4.24
CA ASN A 91 4.42 -8.94 -5.33
C ASN A 91 3.22 -8.00 -5.57
N LEU A 92 3.39 -7.05 -6.48
CA LEU A 92 2.38 -6.04 -6.76
C LEU A 92 1.08 -6.63 -7.33
N ILE A 93 1.18 -7.64 -8.21
CA ILE A 93 0.00 -8.30 -8.81
C ILE A 93 -0.84 -8.96 -7.71
N GLU A 94 -0.20 -9.72 -6.82
CA GLU A 94 -0.89 -10.37 -5.70
C GLU A 94 -1.54 -9.36 -4.77
N LEU A 95 -0.86 -8.24 -4.46
CA LEU A 95 -1.45 -7.15 -3.69
C LEU A 95 -2.72 -6.59 -4.38
N ILE A 96 -2.67 -6.33 -5.69
CA ILE A 96 -3.82 -5.80 -6.44
C ILE A 96 -4.99 -6.79 -6.41
N GLU A 97 -4.75 -8.09 -6.61
CA GLU A 97 -5.81 -9.10 -6.53
C GLU A 97 -6.40 -9.21 -5.11
N LEU A 98 -5.59 -9.08 -4.06
CA LEU A 98 -6.08 -9.05 -2.68
C LEU A 98 -7.00 -7.84 -2.43
N LEU A 99 -6.61 -6.63 -2.89
CA LEU A 99 -7.41 -5.42 -2.74
C LEU A 99 -8.72 -5.47 -3.56
N LYS A 100 -8.67 -6.04 -4.76
CA LYS A 100 -9.86 -6.28 -5.58
C LYS A 100 -10.84 -7.22 -4.88
N ASN A 101 -10.35 -8.32 -4.32
CA ASN A 101 -11.19 -9.27 -3.59
C ASN A 101 -11.82 -8.66 -2.32
N ASP A 102 -11.09 -7.79 -1.62
CA ASP A 102 -11.66 -7.03 -0.50
C ASP A 102 -12.77 -6.09 -0.95
N SER A 103 -12.56 -5.40 -2.08
CA SER A 103 -13.54 -4.47 -2.64
C SER A 103 -14.82 -5.19 -3.06
N ILE A 104 -14.71 -6.35 -3.71
CA ILE A 104 -15.87 -7.18 -4.08
C ILE A 104 -16.68 -7.55 -2.84
N LYS A 105 -16.02 -8.04 -1.77
CA LYS A 105 -16.68 -8.39 -0.52
C LYS A 105 -17.38 -7.18 0.12
N LEU A 106 -16.71 -6.02 0.12
CA LEU A 106 -17.29 -4.77 0.59
C LEU A 106 -18.57 -4.43 -0.19
N PHE A 107 -18.54 -4.49 -1.52
CA PHE A 107 -19.72 -4.20 -2.34
C PHE A 107 -20.85 -5.22 -2.12
N ASP A 108 -20.54 -6.50 -1.94
CA ASP A 108 -21.52 -7.52 -1.61
C ASP A 108 -22.22 -7.22 -0.27
N ASP A 109 -21.46 -6.79 0.74
CA ASP A 109 -22.02 -6.43 2.04
C ASP A 109 -22.84 -5.14 1.99
N LEU A 110 -22.38 -4.13 1.25
CA LEU A 110 -23.15 -2.91 0.98
C LEU A 110 -24.48 -3.23 0.30
N LYS A 111 -24.49 -4.13 -0.69
CA LYS A 111 -25.70 -4.57 -1.38
C LYS A 111 -26.69 -5.22 -0.41
N LYS A 112 -26.24 -6.13 0.46
CA LYS A 112 -27.10 -6.76 1.48
C LYS A 112 -27.72 -5.74 2.43
N VAL A 113 -26.99 -4.67 2.78
CA VAL A 113 -27.53 -3.59 3.60
C VAL A 113 -28.56 -2.77 2.83
N ALA A 114 -28.26 -2.40 1.58
CA ALA A 114 -29.20 -1.69 0.71
C ALA A 114 -30.52 -2.47 0.53
N GLU A 115 -30.47 -3.77 0.27
CA GLU A 115 -31.65 -4.63 0.18
C GLU A 115 -32.49 -4.65 1.46
N LYS A 116 -31.86 -4.51 2.64
CA LYS A 116 -32.59 -4.40 3.92
C LYS A 116 -33.23 -3.04 4.10
N VAL A 117 -32.61 -1.97 3.58
CA VAL A 117 -33.16 -0.61 3.59
C VAL A 117 -34.37 -0.55 2.66
N ASP A 118 -34.23 -1.03 1.43
CA ASP A 118 -35.31 -1.03 0.43
C ASP A 118 -36.55 -1.82 0.91
N LYS A 119 -36.36 -2.90 1.67
CA LYS A 119 -37.47 -3.68 2.25
C LYS A 119 -38.21 -2.98 3.41
N LYS A 120 -37.61 -1.95 4.00
CA LYS A 120 -38.17 -1.21 5.15
C LYS A 120 -38.79 0.13 4.75
N MET A 121 -38.54 0.59 3.53
CA MET A 121 -39.17 1.76 2.93
C MET A 121 -40.41 1.32 2.14
#